data_AF-K6YPN6-F1
#
_entry.id   AF-K6YPN6-F1
#
_cell.length_a   1.000
_cell.length_b   1.000
_cell.length_c   1.000
_cell.angle_alpha   90.00
_cell.angle_beta   90.00
_cell.angle_gamma   90.00
#
_symmetry.space_group_name_H-M   'P 1'
#
loop_
_entity.id
_entity.type
_entity.pdbx_description
1 polymer ?
#
loop_
_entity_poly.entity_id
_entity_poly.type
_entity_poly.pdbx_seq_one_letter_code
_entity_poly.pdbx_strand_id
1 'polypeptide(L)'
;MFGVMKGSNKSDKSGISSFQALCTSLSARVGTGNLAGVAVAISLGGSGAVFWMWVIALLGMATGFAESVLGQLYKVRDDNGEYRGGPAYYIQQGLNNRWLAITFALFLFLGYGFIFSAVQANTITDALNFAYDIPTLHSGLVIIALAALIVVGGLRAIARFAEWVVPFMAVGYIAVTLFVTFMNIDLVPAMLADIFKSAFGLQEAGAGAIGAAFKNGVQRGLYSNEAGSGSVPHAAASATPNPNHPVSQGYVQMLGVFIDTMILCTCTAFVILLAGGSSSDQMEGIRLTQNAMSSHLGGGGTEFVAAAISLFAFTSVVANYAYGESNLHMFKLDNKLGRACYTTGYLAMILWGSMAALPEVWAAADMALGLMTVINIIAIVMLTPTIVAISKDYFAKHKSGKTIEYQTGDCEIQGQSEKGIWDQSK
;
A
#
# COMPACT_ATOMS: atom_id res chain seq x y z
N MET A 1 8.49 -14.73 -7.56
CA MET A 1 7.62 -14.21 -6.48
C MET A 1 7.24 -15.32 -5.50
N PHE A 2 6.28 -16.20 -5.81
CA PHE A 2 5.77 -17.20 -4.85
C PHE A 2 6.82 -18.15 -4.27
N GLY A 3 7.86 -18.52 -5.01
CA GLY A 3 8.94 -19.36 -4.50
C GLY A 3 9.73 -18.74 -3.33
N VAL A 4 9.87 -17.41 -3.30
CA VAL A 4 10.59 -16.67 -2.24
C VAL A 4 9.78 -16.64 -0.94
N MET A 5 8.47 -16.87 -1.00
CA MET A 5 7.61 -16.96 0.19
C MET A 5 7.80 -18.28 0.96
N LYS A 6 8.49 -19.27 0.39
CA LYS A 6 8.72 -20.54 1.09
C LYS A 6 9.78 -20.34 2.17
N GLY A 7 9.37 -20.38 3.45
CA GLY A 7 10.27 -20.20 4.59
C GLY A 7 10.52 -18.73 4.97
N SER A 8 9.68 -17.81 4.50
CA SER A 8 9.74 -16.37 4.75
C SER A 8 9.29 -15.95 6.15
N ASN A 9 8.86 -16.89 7.01
CA ASN A 9 8.32 -16.64 8.35
C ASN A 9 9.40 -16.51 9.43
N LYS A 10 10.68 -16.67 9.08
CA LYS A 10 11.80 -16.51 10.02
C LYS A 10 12.26 -15.05 10.04
N SER A 11 12.60 -14.56 11.23
CA SER A 11 13.21 -13.25 11.44
C SER A 11 14.37 -13.35 12.42
N ASP A 12 15.19 -12.31 12.50
CA ASP A 12 16.22 -12.16 13.52
C ASP A 12 15.80 -11.13 14.59
N LYS A 13 16.72 -10.75 15.49
CA LYS A 13 16.46 -9.74 16.53
C LYS A 13 16.41 -8.31 15.99
N SER A 14 16.93 -8.06 14.79
CA SER A 14 17.07 -6.74 14.17
C SER A 14 15.95 -6.42 13.19
N GLY A 15 15.23 -7.42 12.67
CA GLY A 15 14.17 -7.24 11.69
C GLY A 15 12.94 -8.11 11.91
N ILE A 16 11.94 -7.89 11.05
CA ILE A 16 10.74 -8.72 10.94
C ILE A 16 10.92 -9.77 9.82
N SER A 17 10.04 -10.77 9.79
CA SER A 17 10.08 -11.79 8.74
C SER A 17 9.69 -11.21 7.38
N SER A 18 10.06 -11.86 6.28
CA SER A 18 9.66 -11.38 4.95
C SER A 18 8.14 -11.48 4.74
N PHE A 19 7.48 -12.47 5.37
CA PHE A 19 6.02 -12.56 5.41
C PHE A 19 5.40 -11.43 6.22
N GLN A 20 5.95 -11.13 7.40
CA GLN A 20 5.51 -9.99 8.21
C GLN A 20 5.68 -8.67 7.44
N ALA A 21 6.76 -8.49 6.70
CA ALA A 21 6.98 -7.31 5.86
C ALA A 21 5.97 -7.22 4.70
N LEU A 22 5.60 -8.35 4.09
CA LEU A 22 4.51 -8.41 3.11
C LEU A 22 3.16 -8.05 3.74
N CYS A 23 2.83 -8.62 4.90
CA CYS A 23 1.56 -8.33 5.58
C CYS A 23 1.51 -6.88 6.06
N THR A 24 2.63 -6.32 6.54
CA THR A 24 2.71 -4.91 6.94
C THR A 24 2.54 -4.00 5.73
N SER A 25 3.17 -4.31 4.59
CA SER A 25 3.00 -3.50 3.38
C SER A 25 1.63 -3.64 2.74
N LEU A 26 1.06 -4.85 2.73
CA LEU A 26 -0.33 -5.07 2.34
C LEU A 26 -1.29 -4.34 3.29
N SER A 27 -1.04 -4.30 4.59
CA SER A 27 -1.89 -3.52 5.52
C SER A 27 -1.97 -2.06 5.11
N ALA A 28 -0.84 -1.44 4.75
CA ALA A 28 -0.81 -0.04 4.33
C ALA A 28 -1.56 0.20 3.01
N ARG A 29 -1.32 -0.66 2.00
CA ARG A 29 -1.93 -0.56 0.66
C ARG A 29 -3.42 -0.91 0.65
N VAL A 30 -3.76 -2.00 1.33
CA VAL A 30 -5.07 -2.62 1.32
C VAL A 30 -5.99 -1.92 2.32
N GLY A 31 -6.82 -1.01 1.81
CA GLY A 31 -7.63 -0.11 2.63
C GLY A 31 -8.75 0.55 1.84
N THR A 32 -8.98 1.83 2.14
CA THR A 32 -9.91 2.70 1.42
C THR A 32 -9.69 2.70 -0.09
N GLY A 33 -8.45 2.65 -0.57
CA GLY A 33 -8.13 2.66 -2.00
C GLY A 33 -8.78 1.52 -2.78
N ASN A 34 -8.79 0.31 -2.21
CA ASN A 34 -9.27 -0.90 -2.90
C ASN A 34 -10.79 -1.02 -2.98
N LEU A 35 -11.49 -0.43 -2.01
CA LEU A 35 -12.95 -0.48 -1.94
C LEU A 35 -13.54 0.84 -2.46
N ALA A 36 -13.31 1.93 -1.74
CA ALA A 36 -13.83 3.25 -2.09
C ALA A 36 -13.12 3.86 -3.30
N GLY A 37 -11.80 3.69 -3.42
CA GLY A 37 -11.03 4.24 -4.55
C GLY A 37 -11.42 3.61 -5.89
N VAL A 38 -11.66 2.29 -5.91
CA VAL A 38 -12.20 1.58 -7.09
C VAL A 38 -13.60 2.10 -7.44
N ALA A 39 -14.47 2.29 -6.44
CA ALA A 39 -15.78 2.88 -6.65
C ALA A 39 -15.72 4.28 -7.27
N VAL A 40 -14.84 5.15 -6.76
CA VAL A 40 -14.59 6.48 -7.34
C VAL A 40 -14.06 6.36 -8.77
N ALA A 41 -13.16 5.42 -9.03
CA ALA A 41 -12.59 5.21 -10.36
C ALA A 41 -13.68 4.84 -11.39
N ILE A 42 -14.58 3.92 -11.02
CA ILE A 42 -15.68 3.49 -11.89
C ILE A 42 -16.73 4.59 -12.04
N SER A 43 -17.08 5.29 -10.96
CA SER A 43 -18.09 6.35 -11.01
C SER A 43 -17.68 7.54 -11.88
N LEU A 44 -16.39 7.94 -11.81
CA LEU A 44 -15.89 9.11 -12.54
C LEU A 44 -15.25 8.76 -13.89
N GLY A 45 -14.75 7.54 -14.05
CA GLY A 45 -14.02 7.09 -15.24
C GLY A 45 -14.73 6.00 -16.04
N GLY A 46 -15.87 5.50 -15.58
CA GLY A 46 -16.54 4.35 -16.18
C GLY A 46 -15.81 3.02 -15.93
N SER A 47 -16.34 1.95 -16.51
CA SER A 47 -15.75 0.59 -16.42
C SER A 47 -14.33 0.52 -16.99
N GLY A 48 -14.00 1.36 -17.97
CA GLY A 48 -12.67 1.47 -18.57
C GLY A 48 -11.57 1.89 -17.60
N ALA A 49 -11.91 2.53 -16.47
CA ALA A 49 -10.92 2.88 -15.44
C ALA A 49 -10.24 1.64 -14.84
N VAL A 50 -10.95 0.52 -14.74
CA VAL A 50 -10.44 -0.74 -14.18
C VAL A 50 -9.29 -1.29 -15.03
N PHE A 51 -9.38 -1.19 -16.36
CA PHE A 51 -8.29 -1.59 -17.26
C PHE A 51 -7.02 -0.79 -16.97
N TRP A 52 -7.14 0.53 -16.83
CA TRP A 52 -5.99 1.40 -16.53
C TRP A 52 -5.42 1.17 -15.13
N MET A 53 -6.25 0.78 -14.16
CA MET A 53 -5.76 0.30 -12.85
C MET A 53 -4.89 -0.94 -13.01
N TRP A 54 -5.27 -1.91 -13.85
CA TRP A 54 -4.45 -3.09 -14.11
C TRP A 54 -3.12 -2.75 -14.79
N VAL A 55 -3.14 -1.88 -15.81
CA VAL A 55 -1.92 -1.45 -16.50
C VAL A 55 -0.95 -0.79 -15.52
N ILE A 56 -1.45 0.11 -14.67
CA ILE A 56 -0.62 0.77 -13.66
C ILE A 56 -0.14 -0.20 -12.59
N ALA A 57 -0.91 -1.21 -12.20
CA ALA A 57 -0.43 -2.24 -11.28
C ALA A 57 0.70 -3.09 -11.87
N LEU A 58 0.62 -3.43 -13.16
CA LEU A 58 1.69 -4.15 -13.86
C LEU A 58 2.99 -3.34 -13.91
N LEU A 59 2.90 -2.04 -14.20
CA LEU A 59 4.06 -1.14 -14.15
C LEU A 59 4.53 -0.91 -12.70
N GLY A 60 3.59 -0.78 -11.77
CA GLY A 60 3.81 -0.63 -10.34
C GLY A 60 4.54 -1.82 -9.72
N MET A 61 4.32 -3.03 -10.23
CA MET A 61 5.10 -4.20 -9.80
C MET A 61 6.61 -4.00 -10.03
N ALA A 62 7.01 -3.36 -11.14
CA ALA A 62 8.41 -3.08 -11.43
C ALA A 62 8.98 -1.97 -10.52
N THR A 63 8.23 -0.89 -10.29
CA THR A 63 8.67 0.19 -9.38
C THR A 63 8.71 -0.29 -7.94
N GLY A 64 7.70 -1.03 -7.50
CA GLY A 64 7.61 -1.68 -6.19
C GLY A 64 8.75 -2.66 -5.92
N PHE A 65 9.16 -3.41 -6.95
CA PHE A 65 10.38 -4.24 -6.90
C PHE A 65 11.62 -3.37 -6.70
N ALA A 66 11.82 -2.36 -7.56
CA ALA A 66 13.00 -1.51 -7.57
C ALA A 66 13.20 -0.76 -6.25
N GLU A 67 12.15 -0.10 -5.74
CA GLU A 67 12.20 0.66 -4.49
C GLU A 67 12.47 -0.22 -3.28
N SER A 68 11.97 -1.46 -3.28
CA SER A 68 12.19 -2.42 -2.20
C SER A 68 13.60 -3.02 -2.22
N VAL A 69 14.17 -3.23 -3.41
CA VAL A 69 15.59 -3.61 -3.56
C VAL A 69 16.49 -2.51 -3.00
N LEU A 70 16.24 -1.26 -3.37
CA LEU A 70 16.99 -0.11 -2.85
C LEU A 70 16.79 0.06 -1.33
N GLY A 71 15.55 -0.07 -0.85
CA GLY A 71 15.23 -0.01 0.57
C GLY A 71 15.96 -1.07 1.39
N GLN A 72 16.09 -2.28 0.87
CA GLN A 72 16.91 -3.32 1.50
C GLN A 72 18.40 -3.00 1.46
N LEU A 73 18.93 -2.62 0.29
CA LEU A 73 20.37 -2.39 0.12
C LEU A 73 20.88 -1.30 1.07
N TYR A 74 20.19 -0.16 1.11
CA TYR A 74 20.59 1.03 1.88
C TYR A 74 19.89 1.14 3.23
N LYS A 75 19.41 0.02 3.80
CA LYS A 75 18.89 0.02 5.17
C LYS A 75 19.99 0.36 6.17
N VAL A 76 19.60 0.87 7.32
CA VAL A 76 20.47 1.21 8.46
C VAL A 76 19.95 0.53 9.72
N ARG A 77 20.76 0.50 10.79
CA ARG A 77 20.29 0.13 12.13
C ARG A 77 20.05 1.38 12.96
N ASP A 78 18.88 1.46 13.59
CA ASP A 78 18.60 2.51 14.57
C ASP A 78 19.28 2.24 15.93
N ASP A 79 19.12 3.17 16.87
CA ASP A 79 19.71 3.09 18.21
C ASP A 79 19.25 1.87 19.02
N ASN A 80 18.11 1.26 18.65
CA ASN A 80 17.60 0.04 19.28
C ASN A 80 18.08 -1.24 18.56
N GLY A 81 18.93 -1.09 17.53
CA GLY A 81 19.44 -2.19 16.71
C GLY A 81 18.42 -2.73 15.70
N GLU A 82 17.34 -2.00 15.42
CA GLU A 82 16.30 -2.38 14.46
C GLU A 82 16.60 -1.83 13.07
N TYR A 83 16.24 -2.58 12.03
CA TYR A 83 16.41 -2.14 10.65
C TYR A 83 15.41 -1.04 10.27
N ARG A 84 15.94 0.07 9.75
CA ARG A 84 15.21 1.16 9.12
C ARG A 84 15.68 1.33 7.68
N GLY A 85 14.78 1.66 6.79
CA GLY A 85 15.13 2.00 5.42
C GLY A 85 13.95 2.67 4.74
N GLY A 86 14.11 2.99 3.48
CA GLY A 86 13.19 3.89 2.80
C GLY A 86 13.88 4.73 1.73
N PRO A 87 13.13 5.49 0.95
CA PRO A 87 13.68 6.38 -0.07
C PRO A 87 14.61 7.45 0.48
N ALA A 88 14.30 7.99 1.65
CA ALA A 88 15.22 8.94 2.30
C ALA A 88 16.63 8.34 2.47
N TYR A 89 16.73 7.05 2.81
CA TYR A 89 18.02 6.39 3.02
C TYR A 89 18.76 6.13 1.71
N TYR A 90 18.10 5.59 0.69
CA TYR A 90 18.79 5.33 -0.59
C TYR A 90 19.06 6.61 -1.40
N ILE A 91 18.28 7.68 -1.21
CA ILE A 91 18.58 9.01 -1.76
C ILE A 91 19.82 9.58 -1.06
N GLN A 92 19.89 9.47 0.28
CA GLN A 92 21.03 9.98 1.02
C GLN A 92 22.31 9.17 0.76
N GLN A 93 22.24 7.84 0.77
CA GLN A 93 23.40 6.96 0.67
C GLN A 93 23.80 6.67 -0.78
N GLY A 94 22.83 6.42 -1.66
CA GLY A 94 23.08 6.05 -3.05
C GLY A 94 23.32 7.25 -3.97
N LEU A 95 22.52 8.32 -3.84
CA LEU A 95 22.68 9.55 -4.62
C LEU A 95 23.53 10.62 -3.94
N ASN A 96 23.92 10.40 -2.68
CA ASN A 96 24.64 11.38 -1.87
C ASN A 96 23.92 12.74 -1.75
N ASN A 97 22.58 12.74 -1.78
CA ASN A 97 21.77 13.97 -1.75
C ASN A 97 20.91 14.05 -0.49
N ARG A 98 21.51 14.57 0.59
CA ARG A 98 20.82 14.70 1.89
C ARG A 98 19.61 15.64 1.85
N TRP A 99 19.66 16.69 1.03
CA TRP A 99 18.56 17.65 0.95
C TRP A 99 17.29 17.00 0.40
N LEU A 100 17.43 16.26 -0.71
CA LEU A 100 16.31 15.55 -1.31
C LEU A 100 15.77 14.44 -0.39
N ALA A 101 16.65 13.77 0.35
CA ALA A 101 16.27 12.76 1.36
C ALA A 101 15.40 13.34 2.48
N ILE A 102 15.78 14.49 3.04
CA ILE A 102 15.01 15.18 4.09
C ILE A 102 13.66 15.66 3.54
N THR A 103 13.63 16.22 2.33
CA THR A 103 12.40 16.66 1.67
C THR A 103 11.43 15.50 1.45
N PHE A 104 11.93 14.34 0.98
CA PHE A 104 11.12 13.14 0.83
C PHE A 104 10.57 12.66 2.18
N ALA A 105 11.44 12.57 3.20
CA ALA A 105 11.05 12.14 4.54
C ALA A 105 9.95 13.05 5.12
N LEU A 106 10.01 14.36 4.87
CA LEU A 106 9.00 15.32 5.32
C LEU A 106 7.65 15.06 4.66
N PHE A 107 7.61 14.88 3.34
CA PHE A 107 6.35 14.60 2.65
C PHE A 107 5.76 13.25 3.03
N LEU A 108 6.60 12.23 3.24
CA LEU A 108 6.13 10.94 3.75
C LEU A 108 5.57 11.07 5.16
N PHE A 109 6.27 11.78 6.05
CA PHE A 109 5.83 12.02 7.41
C PHE A 109 4.49 12.78 7.45
N LEU A 110 4.31 13.79 6.62
CA LEU A 110 3.03 14.52 6.52
C LEU A 110 1.92 13.65 5.89
N GLY A 111 2.25 12.92 4.83
CA GLY A 111 1.33 12.02 4.13
C GLY A 111 0.90 10.86 5.01
N TYR A 112 1.77 9.88 5.21
CA TYR A 112 1.46 8.64 5.93
C TYR A 112 1.33 8.88 7.44
N GLY A 113 2.14 9.78 7.98
CA GLY A 113 2.08 10.10 9.40
C GLY A 113 0.87 10.93 9.82
N PHE A 114 0.07 11.51 8.92
CA PHE A 114 -1.14 12.22 9.31
C PHE A 114 -2.29 12.06 8.31
N ILE A 115 -2.08 12.48 7.06
CA ILE A 115 -3.15 12.64 6.06
C ILE A 115 -3.79 11.31 5.66
N PHE A 116 -3.01 10.29 5.28
CA PHE A 116 -3.56 9.02 4.81
C PHE A 116 -4.38 8.31 5.91
N SER A 117 -3.92 8.38 7.15
CA SER A 117 -4.64 7.76 8.28
C SER A 117 -5.97 8.45 8.56
N ALA A 118 -6.08 9.76 8.29
CA ALA A 118 -7.34 10.49 8.33
C ALA A 118 -8.32 10.01 7.24
N VAL A 119 -7.84 9.75 6.01
CA VAL A 119 -8.67 9.22 4.91
C VAL A 119 -9.25 7.84 5.25
N GLN A 120 -8.41 6.97 5.82
CA GLN A 120 -8.80 5.63 6.23
C GLN A 120 -9.87 5.70 7.33
N ALA A 121 -9.66 6.52 8.36
CA ALA A 121 -10.62 6.73 9.44
C ALA A 121 -11.97 7.24 8.93
N ASN A 122 -11.94 8.23 8.03
CA ASN A 122 -13.14 8.80 7.41
C ASN A 122 -14.00 7.73 6.72
N THR A 123 -13.35 6.85 5.96
CA THR A 123 -14.02 5.80 5.20
C THR A 123 -14.67 4.77 6.11
N ILE A 124 -14.00 4.40 7.21
CA ILE A 124 -14.57 3.50 8.22
C ILE A 124 -15.82 4.13 8.83
N THR A 125 -15.72 5.39 9.27
CA THR A 125 -16.83 6.06 9.94
C THR A 125 -18.01 6.29 9.01
N ASP A 126 -17.77 6.58 7.74
CA ASP A 126 -18.82 6.73 6.73
C ASP A 126 -19.54 5.40 6.46
N ALA A 127 -18.79 4.30 6.33
CA ALA A 127 -19.37 2.98 6.10
C ALA A 127 -20.20 2.47 7.29
N LEU A 128 -19.73 2.72 8.52
CA LEU A 128 -20.45 2.38 9.74
C LEU A 128 -21.69 3.25 9.94
N ASN A 129 -21.62 4.53 9.59
CA ASN A 129 -22.79 5.40 9.59
C ASN A 129 -23.83 4.93 8.57
N PHE A 130 -23.41 4.59 7.35
CA PHE A 130 -24.34 4.12 6.33
C PHE A 130 -24.99 2.77 6.68
N ALA A 131 -24.25 1.84 7.29
CA ALA A 131 -24.76 0.51 7.64
C ALA A 131 -25.61 0.49 8.91
N TYR A 132 -25.23 1.26 9.93
CA TYR A 132 -25.79 1.12 11.29
C TYR A 132 -26.25 2.45 11.91
N ASP A 133 -26.17 3.56 11.17
CA ASP A 133 -26.46 4.92 11.65
C ASP A 133 -25.62 5.33 12.90
N ILE A 134 -24.43 4.74 13.04
CA ILE A 134 -23.51 5.10 14.13
C ILE A 134 -22.95 6.49 13.84
N PRO A 135 -23.01 7.44 14.79
CA PRO A 135 -22.43 8.76 14.58
C PRO A 135 -20.90 8.68 14.46
N THR A 136 -20.34 9.41 13.50
CA THR A 136 -18.91 9.34 13.12
C THR A 136 -17.96 9.57 14.28
N LEU A 137 -18.29 10.47 15.21
CA LEU A 137 -17.49 10.74 16.42
C LEU A 137 -17.29 9.48 17.28
N HIS A 138 -18.32 8.66 17.48
CA HIS A 138 -18.22 7.45 18.31
C HIS A 138 -17.30 6.42 17.67
N SER A 139 -17.47 6.18 16.37
CA SER A 139 -16.58 5.32 15.59
C SER A 139 -15.14 5.84 15.61
N GLY A 140 -14.94 7.15 15.46
CA GLY A 140 -13.62 7.80 15.56
C GLY A 140 -12.94 7.56 16.90
N LEU A 141 -13.66 7.70 18.02
CA LEU A 141 -13.15 7.43 19.36
C LEU A 141 -12.74 5.97 19.55
N VAL A 142 -13.50 5.03 18.99
CA VAL A 142 -13.14 3.60 19.02
C VAL A 142 -11.89 3.33 18.17
N ILE A 143 -11.80 3.91 16.98
CA ILE A 143 -10.63 3.76 16.09
C ILE A 143 -9.36 4.24 16.80
N ILE A 144 -9.36 5.43 17.42
CA ILE A 144 -8.17 5.94 18.11
C ILE A 144 -7.79 5.08 19.31
N ALA A 145 -8.77 4.55 20.06
CA ALA A 145 -8.50 3.72 21.23
C ALA A 145 -7.83 2.39 20.83
N LEU A 146 -8.35 1.74 19.78
CA LEU A 146 -7.77 0.51 19.24
C LEU A 146 -6.42 0.76 18.58
N ALA A 147 -6.28 1.85 17.81
CA ALA A 147 -5.02 2.21 17.17
C ALA A 147 -3.93 2.47 18.23
N ALA A 148 -4.23 3.24 19.28
CA ALA A 148 -3.31 3.53 20.38
C ALA A 148 -2.75 2.26 21.04
N LEU A 149 -3.60 1.25 21.27
CA LEU A 149 -3.18 -0.03 21.86
C LEU A 149 -2.11 -0.75 21.03
N ILE A 150 -2.18 -0.65 19.70
CA ILE A 150 -1.27 -1.37 18.79
C ILE A 150 -0.01 -0.53 18.52
N VAL A 151 -0.17 0.76 18.19
CA VAL A 151 0.95 1.61 17.75
C VAL A 151 1.96 1.89 18.85
N VAL A 152 1.52 1.91 20.13
CA VAL A 152 2.42 2.03 21.29
C VAL A 152 3.40 0.85 21.37
N GLY A 153 3.04 -0.32 20.84
CA GLY A 153 3.91 -1.49 20.75
C GLY A 153 4.98 -1.41 19.65
N GLY A 154 4.98 -0.36 18.83
CA GLY A 154 5.94 -0.13 17.74
C GLY A 154 5.83 -1.12 16.59
N LEU A 155 6.82 -1.06 15.68
CA LEU A 155 6.82 -1.80 14.41
C LEU A 155 6.58 -3.31 14.56
N ARG A 156 7.15 -3.96 15.59
CA ARG A 156 6.96 -5.41 15.79
C ARG A 156 5.53 -5.77 16.21
N ALA A 157 4.87 -4.92 17.00
CA ALA A 157 3.47 -5.15 17.38
C ALA A 157 2.57 -5.00 16.14
N ILE A 158 2.83 -3.97 15.34
CA ILE A 158 2.15 -3.71 14.06
C ILE A 158 2.32 -4.91 13.11
N ALA A 159 3.56 -5.40 12.95
CA ALA A 159 3.86 -6.53 12.08
C ALA A 159 3.18 -7.83 12.53
N ARG A 160 3.14 -8.12 13.83
CA ARG A 160 2.42 -9.29 14.37
C ARG A 160 0.91 -9.19 14.19
N PHE A 161 0.35 -7.99 14.38
CA PHE A 161 -1.07 -7.75 14.13
C PHE A 161 -1.40 -7.97 12.64
N ALA A 162 -0.62 -7.37 11.75
CA ALA A 162 -0.77 -7.50 10.30
C ALA A 162 -0.67 -8.95 9.82
N GLU A 163 0.29 -9.72 10.36
CA GLU A 163 0.52 -11.13 9.99
C GLU A 163 -0.74 -12.01 10.12
N TRP A 164 -1.57 -11.74 11.14
CA TRP A 164 -2.80 -12.48 11.37
C TRP A 164 -4.02 -11.88 10.67
N VAL A 165 -4.18 -10.56 10.74
CA VAL A 165 -5.41 -9.90 10.28
C VAL A 165 -5.46 -9.79 8.76
N VAL A 166 -4.34 -9.50 8.09
CA VAL A 166 -4.32 -9.28 6.64
C VAL A 166 -4.71 -10.52 5.84
N PRO A 167 -4.14 -11.72 6.09
CA PRO A 167 -4.57 -12.90 5.37
C PRO A 167 -6.05 -13.23 5.62
N PHE A 168 -6.52 -13.08 6.86
CA PHE A 168 -7.92 -13.34 7.22
C PHE A 168 -8.88 -12.42 6.47
N MET A 169 -8.64 -11.10 6.51
CA MET A 169 -9.52 -10.13 5.87
C MET A 169 -9.48 -10.26 4.34
N ALA A 170 -8.31 -10.49 3.75
CA ALA A 170 -8.17 -10.64 2.30
C ALA A 170 -8.88 -11.91 1.79
N VAL A 171 -8.68 -13.06 2.45
CA VAL A 171 -9.34 -14.32 2.07
C VAL A 171 -10.86 -14.20 2.25
N GLY A 172 -11.32 -13.61 3.35
CA GLY A 172 -12.75 -13.40 3.60
C GLY A 172 -13.41 -12.53 2.53
N TYR A 173 -12.78 -11.40 2.18
CA TYR A 173 -13.27 -10.52 1.12
C TYR A 173 -13.29 -11.22 -0.24
N ILE A 174 -12.17 -11.83 -0.64
CA ILE A 174 -12.06 -12.55 -1.92
C ILE A 174 -13.10 -13.67 -2.03
N ALA A 175 -13.33 -14.44 -0.95
CA ALA A 175 -14.30 -15.53 -0.98
C ALA A 175 -15.72 -15.03 -1.27
N VAL A 176 -16.16 -13.95 -0.61
CA VAL A 176 -17.49 -13.37 -0.82
C VAL A 176 -17.62 -12.73 -2.19
N THR A 177 -16.62 -11.98 -2.65
CA THR A 177 -16.67 -11.36 -3.98
C THR A 177 -16.62 -12.39 -5.11
N LEU A 178 -15.85 -13.47 -4.95
CA LEU A 178 -15.86 -14.58 -5.91
C LEU A 178 -17.21 -15.27 -5.91
N PHE A 179 -17.82 -15.51 -4.74
CA PHE A 179 -19.18 -16.04 -4.66
C PHE A 179 -20.18 -15.18 -5.44
N VAL A 180 -20.17 -13.86 -5.25
CA VAL A 180 -21.00 -12.91 -6.02
C VAL A 180 -20.70 -12.97 -7.52
N THR A 181 -19.42 -13.09 -7.90
CA THR A 181 -19.01 -13.20 -9.30
C THR A 181 -19.53 -14.50 -9.93
N PHE A 182 -19.48 -15.63 -9.22
CA PHE A 182 -20.01 -16.91 -9.68
C PHE A 182 -21.54 -16.92 -9.79
N MET A 183 -22.24 -16.22 -8.90
CA MET A 183 -23.70 -16.05 -9.02
C MET A 183 -24.10 -15.31 -10.30
N ASN A 184 -23.24 -14.42 -10.78
CA ASN A 184 -23.46 -13.59 -11.96
C ASN A 184 -22.58 -14.01 -13.15
N ILE A 185 -22.18 -15.28 -13.22
CA ILE A 185 -21.16 -15.75 -14.17
C ILE A 185 -21.54 -15.47 -15.63
N ASP A 186 -22.83 -15.48 -15.96
CA ASP A 186 -23.35 -15.21 -17.31
C ASP A 186 -23.11 -13.76 -17.75
N LEU A 187 -23.01 -12.82 -16.81
CA LEU A 187 -22.76 -11.40 -17.07
C LEU A 187 -21.27 -11.07 -17.17
N VAL A 188 -20.40 -11.92 -16.63
CA VAL A 188 -18.95 -11.68 -16.56
C VAL A 188 -18.32 -11.45 -17.95
N PRO A 189 -18.62 -12.24 -19.00
CA PRO A 189 -18.05 -11.98 -20.33
C PRO A 189 -18.44 -10.62 -20.90
N ALA A 190 -19.68 -10.19 -20.69
CA ALA A 190 -20.19 -8.89 -21.16
C ALA A 190 -19.53 -7.74 -20.40
N MET A 191 -19.42 -7.86 -19.07
CA MET A 191 -18.71 -6.91 -18.21
C MET A 191 -17.25 -6.75 -18.61
N LEU A 192 -16.54 -7.85 -18.85
CA LEU A 192 -15.14 -7.81 -19.31
C LEU A 192 -15.04 -7.09 -20.66
N ALA A 193 -15.91 -7.44 -21.62
CA ALA A 193 -15.94 -6.75 -22.91
C ALA A 193 -16.19 -5.24 -22.76
N ASP A 194 -17.06 -4.84 -21.82
CA ASP A 194 -17.34 -3.44 -21.53
C ASP A 194 -16.11 -2.71 -20.96
N ILE A 195 -15.38 -3.30 -20.00
CA ILE A 195 -14.13 -2.74 -19.47
C ILE A 195 -13.15 -2.40 -20.61
N PHE A 196 -12.92 -3.33 -21.53
CA PHE A 196 -12.00 -3.10 -22.65
C PHE A 196 -12.55 -2.06 -23.64
N LYS A 197 -13.83 -2.14 -24.02
CA LYS A 197 -14.45 -1.18 -24.95
C LYS A 197 -14.44 0.23 -24.39
N SER A 198 -14.78 0.39 -23.12
CA SER A 198 -14.80 1.67 -22.41
C SER A 198 -13.38 2.26 -22.28
N ALA A 199 -12.38 1.43 -21.98
CA ALA A 199 -10.99 1.88 -21.84
C ALA A 199 -10.40 2.48 -23.12
N PHE A 200 -10.78 1.94 -24.29
CA PHE A 200 -10.33 2.40 -25.60
C PHE A 200 -11.34 3.33 -26.31
N GLY A 201 -12.44 3.70 -25.64
CA GLY A 201 -13.44 4.62 -26.18
C GLY A 201 -14.12 4.11 -27.44
N LEU A 202 -14.31 2.79 -27.55
CA LEU A 202 -15.04 2.15 -28.66
C LEU A 202 -16.57 2.31 -28.53
N GLN A 203 -17.02 3.16 -27.60
CA GLN A 203 -18.41 3.56 -27.36
C GLN A 203 -18.57 5.05 -27.70
N GLU A 204 -19.80 5.49 -27.99
CA GLU A 204 -20.18 6.73 -28.73
C GLU A 204 -19.61 8.08 -28.22
N ALA A 205 -18.88 8.12 -27.09
CA ALA A 205 -18.24 9.30 -26.50
C ALA A 205 -16.68 9.24 -26.53
N GLY A 206 -16.11 8.80 -27.65
CA GLY A 206 -14.77 8.20 -27.76
C GLY A 206 -13.50 9.02 -27.48
N ALA A 207 -13.57 10.25 -26.95
CA ALA A 207 -12.35 10.99 -26.56
C ALA A 207 -12.37 11.49 -25.10
N GLY A 208 -13.48 12.14 -24.68
CA GLY A 208 -13.65 12.59 -23.29
C GLY A 208 -13.75 11.42 -22.30
N ALA A 209 -14.43 10.34 -22.69
CA ALA A 209 -14.56 9.14 -21.87
C ALA A 209 -13.21 8.42 -21.68
N ILE A 210 -12.37 8.33 -22.72
CA ILE A 210 -11.03 7.75 -22.61
C ILE A 210 -10.18 8.54 -21.62
N GLY A 211 -10.18 9.87 -21.73
CA GLY A 211 -9.42 10.74 -20.83
C GLY A 211 -9.84 10.58 -19.37
N ALA A 212 -11.15 10.47 -19.11
CA ALA A 212 -11.70 10.24 -17.79
C ALA A 212 -11.34 8.85 -17.24
N ALA A 213 -11.49 7.80 -18.05
CA ALA A 213 -11.12 6.43 -17.69
C ALA A 213 -9.62 6.32 -17.36
N PHE A 214 -8.77 6.88 -18.22
CA PHE A 214 -7.32 6.92 -18.01
C PHE A 214 -6.96 7.67 -16.73
N LYS A 215 -7.43 8.91 -16.59
CA LYS A 215 -7.09 9.76 -15.42
C LYS A 215 -7.52 9.08 -14.11
N ASN A 216 -8.77 8.66 -14.02
CA ASN A 216 -9.30 8.08 -12.78
C ASN A 216 -8.73 6.69 -12.50
N GLY A 217 -8.54 5.86 -13.53
CA GLY A 217 -7.92 4.55 -13.40
C GLY A 217 -6.46 4.64 -12.96
N VAL A 218 -5.66 5.54 -13.53
CA VAL A 218 -4.27 5.77 -13.12
C VAL A 218 -4.21 6.33 -11.70
N GLN A 219 -4.97 7.40 -11.42
CA GLN A 219 -4.93 8.09 -10.13
C GLN A 219 -5.35 7.16 -8.97
N ARG A 220 -6.46 6.43 -9.13
CA ARG A 220 -6.96 5.53 -8.09
C ARG A 220 -6.20 4.20 -8.05
N GLY A 221 -5.63 3.76 -9.18
CA GLY A 221 -4.69 2.63 -9.23
C GLY A 221 -3.42 2.88 -8.42
N LEU A 222 -2.79 4.05 -8.61
CA LEU A 222 -1.61 4.46 -7.84
C LEU A 222 -1.91 4.65 -6.35
N TYR A 223 -3.09 5.18 -6.03
CA TYR A 223 -3.52 5.33 -4.64
C TYR A 223 -3.68 3.96 -3.94
N SER A 224 -4.13 2.93 -4.65
CA SER A 224 -4.34 1.60 -4.09
C SER A 224 -3.02 0.85 -3.83
N ASN A 225 -2.19 0.65 -4.87
CA ASN A 225 -0.99 -0.17 -4.69
C ASN A 225 0.22 0.58 -4.12
N GLU A 226 0.16 1.92 -4.10
CA GLU A 226 1.21 2.82 -3.63
C GLU A 226 2.57 2.62 -4.31
N ALA A 227 2.60 1.91 -5.43
CA ALA A 227 3.83 1.50 -6.06
C ALA A 227 4.56 2.68 -6.70
N GLY A 228 5.83 2.87 -6.32
CA GLY A 228 6.61 4.02 -6.78
C GLY A 228 6.35 5.31 -6.00
N SER A 229 5.45 5.31 -5.00
CA SER A 229 5.32 6.42 -4.05
C SER A 229 6.43 6.46 -3.01
N GLY A 230 7.09 5.32 -2.77
CA GLY A 230 8.18 5.21 -1.81
C GLY A 230 7.77 4.89 -0.38
N SER A 231 6.51 4.51 -0.13
CA SER A 231 6.04 4.03 1.19
C SER A 231 6.49 2.59 1.47
N VAL A 232 6.31 1.71 0.49
CA VAL A 232 6.61 0.27 0.49
C VAL A 232 8.00 -0.09 1.03
N PRO A 233 9.09 0.62 0.66
CA PRO A 233 10.43 0.23 1.06
C PRO A 233 10.66 0.24 2.58
N HIS A 234 9.84 0.92 3.37
CA HIS A 234 10.01 0.98 4.83
C HIS A 234 9.74 -0.39 5.46
N ALA A 235 8.60 -1.02 5.15
CA ALA A 235 8.32 -2.40 5.57
C ALA A 235 9.34 -3.36 4.99
N ALA A 236 9.68 -3.18 3.70
CA ALA A 236 10.65 -4.03 3.02
C ALA A 236 12.00 -4.00 3.73
N ALA A 237 12.53 -2.82 4.03
CA ALA A 237 13.85 -2.62 4.65
C ALA A 237 13.95 -3.19 6.07
N SER A 238 12.85 -3.14 6.82
CA SER A 238 12.79 -3.73 8.16
C SER A 238 12.78 -5.26 8.16
N ALA A 239 12.67 -5.90 6.99
CA ALA A 239 12.72 -7.35 6.88
C ALA A 239 14.15 -7.90 6.92
N THR A 240 14.30 -9.08 7.51
CA THR A 240 15.45 -9.95 7.27
C THR A 240 15.11 -10.88 6.10
N PRO A 241 15.70 -10.67 4.91
CA PRO A 241 15.33 -11.44 3.74
C PRO A 241 15.77 -12.90 3.84
N ASN A 242 14.92 -13.77 3.31
CA ASN A 242 15.24 -15.18 3.07
C ASN A 242 14.81 -15.55 1.65
N PRO A 243 15.73 -15.84 0.71
CA PRO A 243 17.20 -15.81 0.84
C PRO A 243 17.76 -14.41 1.18
N ASN A 244 18.93 -14.33 1.84
CA ASN A 244 19.52 -13.10 2.37
C ASN A 244 20.09 -12.19 1.26
N HIS A 245 19.21 -11.65 0.42
CA HIS A 245 19.56 -10.85 -0.74
C HIS A 245 18.48 -9.77 -0.99
N PRO A 246 18.83 -8.51 -1.32
CA PRO A 246 17.86 -7.42 -1.52
C PRO A 246 16.72 -7.74 -2.50
N VAL A 247 17.06 -8.37 -3.63
CA VAL A 247 16.12 -8.87 -4.67
C VAL A 247 15.02 -9.78 -4.12
N SER A 248 15.30 -10.56 -3.07
CA SER A 248 14.29 -11.40 -2.42
C SER A 248 13.13 -10.54 -1.90
N GLN A 249 13.41 -9.42 -1.22
CA GLN A 249 12.34 -8.50 -0.79
C GLN A 249 11.68 -7.78 -1.97
N GLY A 250 12.44 -7.44 -3.02
CA GLY A 250 11.87 -6.91 -4.25
C GLY A 250 10.72 -7.79 -4.77
N TYR A 251 10.93 -9.10 -4.82
CA TYR A 251 9.90 -10.04 -5.24
C TYR A 251 8.73 -10.18 -4.28
N VAL A 252 8.99 -10.11 -2.98
CA VAL A 252 7.93 -10.13 -1.96
C VAL A 252 7.03 -8.91 -2.13
N GLN A 253 7.60 -7.73 -2.30
CA GLN A 253 6.83 -6.50 -2.41
C GLN A 253 6.10 -6.36 -3.76
N MET A 254 6.68 -6.91 -4.83
CA MET A 254 6.02 -7.08 -6.12
C MET A 254 4.76 -7.95 -6.00
N LEU A 255 4.82 -9.04 -5.23
CA LEU A 255 3.65 -9.87 -4.93
C LEU A 255 2.56 -9.08 -4.20
N GLY A 256 2.94 -8.17 -3.29
CA GLY A 256 1.96 -7.33 -2.62
C GLY A 256 1.21 -6.39 -3.58
N VAL A 257 1.86 -5.84 -4.61
CA VAL A 257 1.20 -4.99 -5.62
C VAL A 257 0.22 -5.82 -6.45
N PHE A 258 0.61 -7.06 -6.77
CA PHE A 258 -0.25 -8.00 -7.49
C PHE A 258 -1.52 -8.34 -6.68
N ILE A 259 -1.37 -8.71 -5.40
CA ILE A 259 -2.52 -9.05 -4.53
C ILE A 259 -3.44 -7.84 -4.38
N ASP A 260 -2.88 -6.65 -4.19
CA ASP A 260 -3.62 -5.41 -4.03
C ASP A 260 -4.53 -5.12 -5.23
N THR A 261 -3.94 -4.90 -6.41
CA THR A 261 -4.73 -4.37 -7.53
C THR A 261 -5.27 -5.47 -8.44
N MET A 262 -4.46 -6.49 -8.76
CA MET A 262 -4.90 -7.53 -9.69
C MET A 262 -5.94 -8.46 -9.07
N ILE A 263 -5.92 -8.64 -7.75
CA ILE A 263 -6.89 -9.48 -7.03
C ILE A 263 -7.94 -8.63 -6.32
N LEU A 264 -7.58 -7.85 -5.29
CA LEU A 264 -8.57 -7.19 -4.43
C LEU A 264 -9.34 -6.08 -5.15
N CYS A 265 -8.65 -5.19 -5.88
CA CYS A 265 -9.35 -4.14 -6.64
C CYS A 265 -10.22 -4.72 -7.75
N THR A 266 -9.76 -5.77 -8.43
CA THR A 266 -10.57 -6.50 -9.42
C THR A 266 -11.82 -7.09 -8.79
N CYS A 267 -11.71 -7.68 -7.60
CA CYS A 267 -12.85 -8.21 -6.85
C CYS A 267 -13.88 -7.12 -6.54
N THR A 268 -13.44 -5.97 -6.03
CA THR A 268 -14.32 -4.81 -5.80
C THR A 268 -14.97 -4.33 -7.10
N ALA A 269 -14.17 -4.17 -8.16
CA ALA A 269 -14.65 -3.70 -9.46
C ALA A 269 -15.73 -4.61 -10.02
N PHE A 270 -15.56 -5.93 -9.90
CA PHE A 270 -16.53 -6.91 -10.38
C PHE A 270 -17.84 -6.82 -9.61
N VAL A 271 -17.80 -6.70 -8.28
CA VAL A 271 -19.01 -6.50 -7.47
C VAL A 271 -19.79 -5.27 -7.94
N ILE A 272 -19.09 -4.15 -8.16
CA ILE A 272 -19.69 -2.87 -8.59
C ILE A 272 -20.26 -2.97 -10.01
N LEU A 273 -19.49 -3.51 -10.96
CA LEU A 273 -19.91 -3.57 -12.36
C LEU A 273 -21.03 -4.59 -12.59
N LEU A 274 -21.00 -5.73 -11.89
CA LEU A 274 -22.08 -6.73 -11.95
C LEU A 274 -23.38 -6.24 -11.31
N ALA A 275 -23.32 -5.25 -10.41
CA ALA A 275 -24.49 -4.58 -9.86
C ALA A 275 -25.13 -3.56 -10.83
N GLY A 276 -24.57 -3.36 -12.03
CA GLY A 276 -25.02 -2.36 -13.00
C GLY A 276 -24.18 -1.07 -13.03
N GLY A 277 -23.08 -1.01 -12.26
CA GLY A 277 -22.19 0.16 -12.22
C GLY A 277 -22.78 1.36 -11.49
N SER A 278 -22.27 2.57 -11.78
CA SER A 278 -22.69 3.83 -11.16
C SER A 278 -24.01 4.34 -11.77
N SER A 279 -25.14 3.66 -11.51
CA SER A 279 -26.46 4.08 -12.02
C SER A 279 -27.18 5.14 -11.15
N SER A 280 -26.54 5.65 -10.09
CA SER A 280 -27.11 6.72 -9.25
C SER A 280 -26.10 7.83 -9.02
N ASP A 281 -26.39 9.03 -9.52
CA ASP A 281 -25.58 10.28 -9.40
C ASP A 281 -25.34 10.76 -7.95
N GLN A 282 -25.75 10.00 -6.93
CA GLN A 282 -25.75 10.44 -5.53
C GLN A 282 -24.81 9.65 -4.61
N MET A 283 -24.23 8.52 -5.05
CA MET A 283 -23.45 7.65 -4.16
C MET A 283 -22.00 7.50 -4.63
N GLU A 284 -21.07 8.06 -3.86
CA GLU A 284 -19.63 8.00 -4.12
C GLU A 284 -18.89 7.13 -3.09
N GLY A 285 -17.68 6.69 -3.45
CA GLY A 285 -16.76 6.04 -2.54
C GLY A 285 -17.29 4.72 -1.95
N ILE A 286 -17.14 4.54 -0.64
CA ILE A 286 -17.42 3.27 0.03
C ILE A 286 -18.90 2.88 -0.01
N ARG A 287 -19.79 3.87 0.01
CA ARG A 287 -21.24 3.63 -0.03
C ARG A 287 -21.69 3.02 -1.36
N LEU A 288 -21.01 3.35 -2.47
CA LEU A 288 -21.28 2.70 -3.75
C LEU A 288 -20.92 1.19 -3.69
N THR A 289 -19.80 0.84 -3.08
CA THR A 289 -19.42 -0.56 -2.85
C THR A 289 -20.43 -1.27 -1.93
N GLN A 290 -20.92 -0.61 -0.88
CA GLN A 290 -21.95 -1.16 0.02
C GLN A 290 -23.26 -1.44 -0.72
N ASN A 291 -23.74 -0.48 -1.53
CA ASN A 291 -24.95 -0.65 -2.33
C ASN A 291 -24.80 -1.76 -3.38
N ALA A 292 -23.67 -1.81 -4.09
CA ALA A 292 -23.40 -2.87 -5.04
C ALA A 292 -23.38 -4.25 -4.37
N MET A 293 -22.79 -4.37 -3.18
CA MET A 293 -22.84 -5.63 -2.44
C MET A 293 -24.26 -5.97 -1.98
N SER A 294 -25.03 -4.96 -1.57
CA SER A 294 -26.43 -5.11 -1.15
C SER A 294 -27.34 -5.57 -2.28
N SER A 295 -27.11 -5.15 -3.52
CA SER A 295 -27.90 -5.64 -4.67
C SER A 295 -27.69 -7.13 -4.93
N HIS A 296 -26.55 -7.70 -4.53
CA HIS A 296 -26.25 -9.13 -4.70
C HIS A 296 -26.67 -9.97 -3.50
N LEU A 297 -26.49 -9.45 -2.27
CA LEU A 297 -26.63 -10.22 -1.03
C LEU A 297 -27.74 -9.70 -0.07
N GLY A 298 -28.50 -8.69 -0.48
CA GLY A 298 -29.46 -7.99 0.37
C GLY A 298 -28.78 -7.20 1.49
N GLY A 299 -29.50 -6.93 2.59
CA GLY A 299 -28.99 -6.11 3.70
C GLY A 299 -27.65 -6.58 4.29
N GLY A 300 -27.39 -7.90 4.30
CA GLY A 300 -26.12 -8.46 4.76
C GLY A 300 -24.90 -8.03 3.91
N GLY A 301 -25.11 -7.59 2.66
CA GLY A 301 -24.05 -7.05 1.81
C GLY A 301 -23.49 -5.72 2.30
N THR A 302 -24.37 -4.81 2.74
CA THR A 302 -23.98 -3.51 3.32
C THR A 302 -23.17 -3.70 4.61
N GLU A 303 -23.63 -4.59 5.47
CA GLU A 303 -22.98 -4.95 6.74
C GLU A 303 -21.61 -5.61 6.52
N PHE A 304 -21.53 -6.51 5.54
CA PHE A 304 -20.29 -7.17 5.16
C PHE A 304 -19.22 -6.19 4.70
N VAL A 305 -19.56 -5.26 3.80
CA VAL A 305 -18.62 -4.24 3.32
C VAL A 305 -18.21 -3.30 4.45
N ALA A 306 -19.12 -2.93 5.36
CA ALA A 306 -18.79 -2.12 6.54
C ALA A 306 -17.80 -2.83 7.48
N ALA A 307 -17.99 -4.14 7.71
CA ALA A 307 -17.05 -4.94 8.49
C ALA A 307 -15.70 -5.10 7.78
N ALA A 308 -15.71 -5.37 6.47
CA ALA A 308 -14.51 -5.52 5.66
C ALA A 308 -13.68 -4.24 5.63
N ILE A 309 -14.29 -3.08 5.33
CA ILE A 309 -13.55 -1.80 5.32
C ILE A 309 -13.06 -1.42 6.71
N SER A 310 -13.82 -1.74 7.77
CA SER A 310 -13.36 -1.52 9.15
C SER A 310 -12.08 -2.27 9.45
N LEU A 311 -11.90 -3.50 8.93
CA LEU A 311 -10.64 -4.24 9.07
C LEU A 311 -9.55 -3.69 8.12
N PHE A 312 -9.86 -3.55 6.84
CA PHE A 312 -8.90 -3.13 5.81
C PHE A 312 -8.31 -1.77 6.15
N ALA A 313 -9.15 -0.74 6.26
CA ALA A 313 -8.71 0.62 6.55
C ALA A 313 -8.07 0.74 7.94
N PHE A 314 -8.52 -0.02 8.96
CA PHE A 314 -7.88 -0.02 10.28
C PHE A 314 -6.47 -0.61 10.23
N THR A 315 -6.25 -1.69 9.48
CA THR A 315 -4.88 -2.20 9.27
C THR A 315 -4.00 -1.17 8.57
N SER A 316 -4.54 -0.39 7.63
CA SER A 316 -3.81 0.71 7.00
C SER A 316 -3.48 1.84 7.96
N VAL A 317 -4.42 2.24 8.83
CA VAL A 317 -4.13 3.19 9.92
C VAL A 317 -2.91 2.68 10.71
N VAL A 318 -2.99 1.48 11.25
CA VAL A 318 -1.91 0.92 12.09
C VAL A 318 -0.57 0.83 11.34
N ALA A 319 -0.56 0.45 10.06
CA ALA A 319 0.65 0.36 9.25
C ALA A 319 1.25 1.74 8.89
N ASN A 320 0.41 2.73 8.60
CA ASN A 320 0.84 4.08 8.27
C ASN A 320 1.61 4.76 9.41
N TYR A 321 1.24 4.45 10.67
CA TYR A 321 2.00 4.86 11.84
C TYR A 321 3.45 4.39 11.79
N ALA A 322 3.70 3.12 11.43
CA ALA A 322 5.05 2.58 11.35
C ALA A 322 5.90 3.29 10.29
N TYR A 323 5.30 3.70 9.17
CA TYR A 323 6.00 4.42 8.11
C TYR A 323 6.39 5.82 8.55
N GLY A 324 5.47 6.56 9.18
CA GLY A 324 5.77 7.87 9.76
C GLY A 324 6.81 7.78 10.87
N GLU A 325 6.68 6.82 11.78
CA GLU A 325 7.63 6.61 12.89
C GLU A 325 9.05 6.34 12.37
N SER A 326 9.20 5.55 11.31
CA SER A 326 10.53 5.23 10.76
C SER A 326 11.31 6.45 10.24
N ASN A 327 10.61 7.53 9.90
CA ASN A 327 11.21 8.78 9.42
C ASN A 327 11.62 9.72 10.57
N LEU A 328 11.14 9.49 11.80
CA LEU A 328 11.59 10.25 12.98
C LEU A 328 13.11 10.14 13.18
N HIS A 329 13.69 8.99 12.85
CA HIS A 329 15.14 8.79 12.90
C HIS A 329 15.90 9.72 11.95
N MET A 330 15.36 9.96 10.74
CA MET A 330 15.95 10.90 9.77
C MET A 330 15.96 12.34 10.31
N PHE A 331 14.96 12.71 11.11
CA PHE A 331 14.87 14.02 11.75
C PHE A 331 15.61 14.11 13.09
N LYS A 332 16.19 13.01 13.60
CA LYS A 332 16.76 12.91 14.96
C LYS A 332 15.72 13.20 16.07
N LEU A 333 14.48 12.80 15.82
CA LEU A 333 13.33 12.95 16.71
C LEU A 333 12.80 11.59 17.21
N ASP A 334 13.59 10.53 17.08
CA ASP A 334 13.28 9.16 17.48
C ASP A 334 13.41 8.89 18.99
N ASN A 335 13.62 9.96 19.78
CA ASN A 335 13.58 9.92 21.24
C ASN A 335 12.15 9.77 21.78
N LYS A 336 12.01 9.49 23.09
CA LYS A 336 10.71 9.26 23.74
C LYS A 336 9.73 10.43 23.58
N LEU A 337 10.23 11.67 23.65
CA LEU A 337 9.41 12.87 23.52
C LEU A 337 8.89 13.02 22.08
N GLY A 338 9.77 12.89 21.08
CA GLY A 338 9.41 13.00 19.67
C GLY A 338 8.43 11.92 19.23
N ARG A 339 8.61 10.67 19.69
CA ARG A 339 7.62 9.59 19.48
C ARG A 339 6.29 9.88 20.16
N ALA A 340 6.27 10.41 21.39
CA ALA A 340 5.03 10.76 22.08
C ALA A 340 4.27 11.89 21.37
N CYS A 341 4.99 12.95 20.96
CA CYS A 341 4.42 14.05 20.17
C CYS A 341 3.84 13.56 18.84
N TYR A 342 4.60 12.73 18.11
CA TYR A 342 4.13 12.12 16.86
C TYR A 342 2.87 11.28 17.09
N THR A 343 2.89 10.38 18.08
CA THR A 343 1.73 9.51 18.40
C THR A 343 0.49 10.35 18.73
N THR A 344 0.66 11.41 19.52
CA THR A 344 -0.46 12.28 19.92
C THR A 344 -1.04 13.01 18.72
N GLY A 345 -0.19 13.60 17.88
CA GLY A 345 -0.64 14.26 16.66
C GLY A 345 -1.28 13.29 15.66
N TYR A 346 -0.72 12.09 15.54
CA TYR A 346 -1.22 11.01 14.69
C TYR A 346 -2.65 10.62 15.08
N LEU A 347 -2.89 10.36 16.36
CA LEU A 347 -4.22 10.02 16.89
C LEU A 347 -5.20 11.20 16.77
N ALA A 348 -4.75 12.43 16.99
CA ALA A 348 -5.58 13.62 16.80
C ALA A 348 -6.04 13.78 15.34
N MET A 349 -5.15 13.50 14.38
CA MET A 349 -5.48 13.55 12.95
C MET A 349 -6.45 12.46 12.52
N ILE A 350 -6.39 11.27 13.12
CA ILE A 350 -7.40 10.22 12.91
C ILE A 350 -8.77 10.70 13.37
N LEU A 351 -8.84 11.28 14.58
CA LEU A 351 -10.10 11.78 15.11
C LEU A 351 -10.66 12.90 14.24
N TRP A 352 -9.81 13.84 13.81
CA TRP A 352 -10.22 14.88 12.85
C TRP A 352 -10.72 14.27 11.53
N GLY A 353 -9.97 13.32 10.95
CA GLY A 353 -10.32 12.64 9.70
C GLY A 353 -11.65 11.91 9.77
N SER A 354 -11.98 11.31 10.91
CA SER A 354 -13.27 10.64 11.13
C SER A 354 -14.47 11.59 11.02
N MET A 355 -14.26 12.91 11.14
CA MET A 355 -15.31 13.93 11.10
C MET A 355 -15.25 14.82 9.86
N ALA A 356 -14.15 14.78 9.11
CA ALA A 356 -13.91 15.66 7.97
C ALA A 356 -14.73 15.24 6.72
N ALA A 357 -14.90 16.17 5.77
CA ALA A 357 -15.58 15.88 4.51
C ALA A 357 -14.68 15.10 3.54
N LEU A 358 -15.26 14.13 2.81
CA LEU A 358 -14.57 13.27 1.85
C LEU A 358 -13.66 14.05 0.86
N PRO A 359 -14.12 15.09 0.14
CA PRO A 359 -13.30 15.73 -0.90
C PRO A 359 -12.01 16.38 -0.38
N GLU A 360 -12.08 17.00 0.80
CA GLU A 360 -10.94 17.70 1.40
C GLU A 360 -9.83 16.71 1.78
N VAL A 361 -10.21 15.58 2.38
CA VAL A 361 -9.30 14.57 2.90
C VAL A 361 -8.60 13.84 1.75
N TRP A 362 -9.33 13.50 0.68
CA TRP A 362 -8.76 12.88 -0.51
C TRP A 362 -7.85 13.83 -1.31
N ALA A 363 -8.20 15.11 -1.43
CA ALA A 363 -7.36 16.09 -2.12
C ALA A 363 -6.01 16.29 -1.42
N ALA A 364 -5.99 16.34 -0.09
CA ALA A 364 -4.76 16.39 0.69
C ALA A 364 -3.90 15.13 0.49
N ALA A 365 -4.52 13.95 0.46
CA ALA A 365 -3.83 12.69 0.25
C ALA A 365 -3.24 12.58 -1.16
N ASP A 366 -4.01 12.96 -2.19
CA ASP A 366 -3.56 12.97 -3.59
C ASP A 366 -2.37 13.91 -3.79
N MET A 367 -2.35 15.08 -3.13
CA MET A 367 -1.22 16.01 -3.17
C MET A 367 0.05 15.42 -2.54
N ALA A 368 -0.06 14.86 -1.33
CA ALA A 368 1.07 14.24 -0.65
C ALA A 368 1.63 13.06 -1.46
N LEU A 369 0.74 12.20 -1.99
CA LEU A 369 1.11 11.07 -2.84
C LEU A 369 1.86 11.53 -4.09
N GLY A 370 1.37 12.56 -4.78
CA GLY A 370 1.99 13.08 -6.00
C GLY A 370 3.41 13.58 -5.76
N LEU A 371 3.62 14.39 -4.72
CA LEU A 371 4.94 14.95 -4.37
C LEU A 371 5.95 13.86 -4.00
N MET A 372 5.52 12.89 -3.18
CA MET A 372 6.37 11.74 -2.82
C MET A 372 6.75 10.92 -4.05
N THR A 373 5.77 10.61 -4.89
CA THR A 373 5.95 9.79 -6.09
C THR A 373 6.94 10.44 -7.05
N VAL A 374 6.84 11.76 -7.30
CA VAL A 374 7.78 12.46 -8.20
C VAL A 374 9.21 12.32 -7.71
N ILE A 375 9.46 12.58 -6.43
CA ILE A 375 10.81 12.50 -5.85
C ILE A 375 11.34 11.05 -5.92
N ASN A 376 10.49 10.09 -5.55
CA ASN A 376 10.85 8.68 -5.48
C ASN A 376 11.18 8.09 -6.86
N ILE A 377 10.34 8.38 -7.86
CA ILE A 377 10.56 7.90 -9.23
C ILE A 377 11.85 8.49 -9.81
N ILE A 378 12.14 9.78 -9.59
CA ILE A 378 13.42 10.38 -10.01
C ILE A 378 14.59 9.63 -9.36
N ALA A 379 14.50 9.35 -8.06
CA ALA A 379 15.55 8.63 -7.35
C ALA A 379 15.75 7.21 -7.89
N ILE A 380 14.66 6.46 -8.13
CA ILE A 380 14.71 5.11 -8.72
C ILE A 380 15.37 5.16 -10.11
N VAL A 381 14.98 6.11 -10.96
CA VAL A 381 15.56 6.25 -12.31
C VAL A 381 17.07 6.50 -12.20
N MET A 382 17.51 7.41 -11.32
CA MET A 382 18.93 7.69 -11.12
C MET A 382 19.72 6.52 -10.52
N LEU A 383 19.06 5.67 -9.71
CA LEU A 383 19.65 4.48 -9.08
C LEU A 383 19.46 3.18 -9.90
N THR A 384 18.94 3.29 -11.13
CA THR A 384 18.75 2.15 -12.04
C THR A 384 20.01 1.31 -12.24
N PRO A 385 21.23 1.89 -12.40
CA PRO A 385 22.45 1.09 -12.51
C PRO A 385 22.65 0.13 -11.33
N THR A 386 22.40 0.60 -10.10
CA THR A 386 22.50 -0.21 -8.88
C THR A 386 21.44 -1.32 -8.86
N ILE A 387 20.20 -1.01 -9.21
CA ILE A 387 19.11 -2.00 -9.27
C ILE A 387 19.45 -3.11 -10.27
N VAL A 388 19.97 -2.74 -11.44
CA VAL A 388 20.36 -3.69 -12.50
C VAL A 388 21.56 -4.54 -12.05
N ALA A 389 22.57 -3.96 -11.42
CA ALA A 389 23.75 -4.68 -10.94
C ALA A 389 23.38 -5.76 -9.92
N ILE A 390 22.61 -5.38 -8.90
CA ILE A 390 22.15 -6.30 -7.84
C ILE A 390 21.22 -7.38 -8.39
N SER A 391 20.36 -7.04 -9.35
CA SER A 391 19.48 -8.02 -9.99
C SER A 391 20.27 -9.04 -10.80
N LYS A 392 21.31 -8.60 -11.53
CA LYS A 392 22.20 -9.49 -12.27
C LYS A 392 22.96 -10.44 -11.35
N ASP A 393 23.45 -9.95 -10.21
CA ASP A 393 24.11 -10.78 -9.20
C ASP A 393 23.17 -11.90 -8.69
N TYR A 394 21.95 -11.55 -8.29
CA TYR A 394 20.94 -12.51 -7.87
C TYR A 394 20.69 -13.60 -8.91
N PHE A 395 20.48 -13.21 -10.17
CA PHE A 395 20.21 -14.18 -11.25
C PHE A 395 21.42 -15.05 -11.58
N ALA A 396 22.64 -14.51 -11.49
CA ALA A 396 23.86 -15.28 -11.69
C ALA A 396 24.02 -16.35 -10.60
N LYS A 397 23.78 -16.00 -9.34
CA LYS A 397 23.81 -16.95 -8.20
C LYS A 397 22.71 -18.00 -8.32
N HIS A 398 21.49 -17.61 -8.65
CA HIS A 398 20.38 -18.52 -8.87
C HIS A 398 20.66 -19.51 -10.02
N LYS A 399 21.17 -19.03 -11.16
CA LYS A 399 21.49 -19.89 -12.32
C LYS A 399 22.65 -20.85 -12.06
N SER A 400 23.63 -20.43 -11.25
CA SER A 400 24.79 -21.25 -10.91
C SER A 400 24.54 -22.24 -9.76
N GLY A 401 23.35 -22.24 -9.15
CA GLY A 401 23.02 -23.07 -7.99
C GLY A 401 23.79 -22.69 -6.72
N LYS A 402 24.42 -21.51 -6.70
CA LYS A 402 25.11 -20.99 -5.51
C LYS A 402 24.08 -20.50 -4.48
N THR A 403 24.50 -20.43 -3.22
CA THR A 403 23.72 -19.80 -2.17
C THR A 403 23.37 -18.37 -2.56
N ILE A 404 22.08 -18.03 -2.50
CA ILE A 404 21.56 -16.71 -2.84
C ILE A 404 21.69 -15.82 -1.61
N GLU A 405 22.87 -15.22 -1.45
CA GLU A 405 23.19 -14.25 -0.41
C GLU A 405 23.91 -13.06 -1.04
N TYR A 406 23.61 -11.85 -0.58
CA TYR A 406 24.31 -10.63 -0.99
C TYR A 406 25.36 -10.24 0.03
N GLN A 407 26.58 -9.96 -0.43
CA GLN A 407 27.67 -9.45 0.37
C GLN A 407 28.21 -8.15 -0.20
N THR A 408 28.69 -7.27 0.68
CA THR A 408 29.35 -6.02 0.27
C THR A 408 30.51 -6.33 -0.68
N GLY A 409 30.44 -5.80 -1.91
CA GLY A 409 31.46 -6.01 -2.95
C GLY A 409 31.11 -7.05 -4.03
N ASP A 410 29.99 -7.76 -3.91
CA ASP A 410 29.54 -8.73 -4.93
C ASP A 410 29.22 -8.06 -6.28
N CYS A 411 28.76 -6.81 -6.25
CA CYS A 411 28.51 -6.00 -7.44
C CYS A 411 28.75 -4.52 -7.17
N GLU A 412 28.93 -3.75 -8.25
CA GLU A 412 29.06 -2.30 -8.16
C GLU A 412 27.71 -1.65 -7.79
N ILE A 413 27.74 -0.77 -6.80
CA ILE A 413 26.59 -0.01 -6.33
C ILE A 413 26.94 1.48 -6.33
N GLN A 414 25.95 2.34 -6.52
CA GLN A 414 26.13 3.79 -6.39
C GLN A 414 26.21 4.17 -4.90
N GLY A 415 27.11 5.06 -4.54
CA GLY A 415 27.27 5.48 -3.14
C GLY A 415 27.78 4.36 -2.23
N GLN A 416 27.33 4.33 -0.97
CA GLN A 416 27.79 3.35 0.03
C GLN A 416 26.63 2.84 0.87
N SER A 417 26.56 1.53 1.10
CA SER A 417 25.66 0.93 2.09
C SER A 417 26.24 1.02 3.50
N GLU A 418 25.37 0.95 4.50
CA GLU A 418 25.77 0.95 5.91
C GLU A 418 26.68 -0.24 6.26
N LYS A 419 27.78 0.04 6.98
CA LYS A 419 28.75 -0.98 7.37
C LYS A 419 28.15 -1.97 8.36
N GLY A 420 28.53 -3.24 8.26
CA GLY A 420 28.11 -4.30 9.18
C GLY A 420 26.72 -4.87 8.94
N ILE A 421 26.01 -4.44 7.88
CA ILE A 421 24.70 -5.03 7.50
C ILE A 421 24.86 -6.15 6.48
N TRP A 422 25.68 -5.91 5.44
CA TRP A 422 25.93 -6.87 4.36
C TRP A 422 27.37 -7.41 4.36
N ASP A 423 28.14 -7.08 5.40
CA ASP A 423 29.51 -7.56 5.56
C ASP A 423 29.51 -9.02 6.03
N GLN A 424 30.52 -9.79 5.62
CA GLN A 424 30.67 -11.19 6.05
C GLN A 424 30.68 -11.27 7.59
N SER A 425 29.85 -12.14 8.16
CA SER A 425 30.08 -12.59 9.54
C SER A 425 31.45 -13.26 9.57
N LYS A 426 32.42 -12.63 10.23
CA LYS A 426 33.73 -13.24 10.48
C LYS A 426 33.60 -14.55 11.25
#